data_AF-A0A6L6HQP5-F1
#
_entry.id   AF-A0A6L6HQP5-F1
#
_cell.length_a   1.000
_cell.length_b   1.000
_cell.length_c   1.000
_cell.angle_alpha   90.00
_cell.angle_beta   90.00
_cell.angle_gamma   90.00
#
_symmetry.space_group_name_H-M   'P 1'
#
loop_
_entity.id
_entity.type
_entity.pdbx_description
1 polymer ?
#
loop_
_entity_poly.entity_id
_entity_poly.type
_entity_poly.pdbx_seq_one_letter_code
_entity_poly.pdbx_strand_id
1 'polypeptide(L)'
;MLKITGTRGSWMATVQGYGKLPVIHNHRMNWNTQTYSDPFKDRVVGMKKVDEWHAALETGDLLVVQRGVKDATGNETTERDGYIGVFRYTGYRRIDENGGIELLITERISR
;
A
#
# COMPACT_ATOMS: atom_id res chain seq x y z
N MET A 1 -12.30 -1.82 -17.05
CA MET A 1 -12.01 -1.86 -15.60
C MET A 1 -10.65 -2.51 -15.45
N LEU A 2 -9.75 -1.92 -14.66
CA LEU A 2 -8.40 -2.46 -14.52
C LEU A 2 -8.45 -3.73 -13.67
N LYS A 3 -7.87 -4.84 -14.13
CA LYS A 3 -7.81 -6.06 -13.32
C LYS A 3 -6.64 -5.99 -12.34
N ILE A 4 -6.95 -6.03 -11.06
CA ILE A 4 -5.99 -6.11 -9.95
C ILE A 4 -6.16 -7.46 -9.25
N THR A 5 -5.08 -8.24 -9.15
CA THR A 5 -5.08 -9.56 -8.51
C THR A 5 -3.97 -9.61 -7.47
N GLY A 6 -4.32 -9.87 -6.21
CA GLY A 6 -3.32 -10.02 -5.16
C GLY A 6 -3.47 -11.34 -4.42
N THR A 7 -2.36 -11.81 -3.86
CA THR A 7 -2.25 -13.12 -3.22
C THR A 7 -2.25 -12.96 -1.71
N ARG A 8 -2.92 -13.88 -0.99
CA ARG A 8 -2.87 -13.90 0.49
C ARG A 8 -1.41 -14.01 0.95
N GLY A 9 -1.00 -13.16 1.90
CA GLY A 9 0.36 -13.13 2.42
C GLY A 9 1.37 -12.32 1.59
N SER A 10 0.98 -11.82 0.41
CA SER A 10 1.77 -10.92 -0.42
C SER A 10 1.38 -9.46 -0.15
N TRP A 11 2.37 -8.58 -0.09
CA TRP A 11 2.17 -7.12 -0.06
C TRP A 11 2.29 -6.49 -1.46
N MET A 12 2.24 -7.34 -2.48
CA MET A 12 2.25 -6.99 -3.89
C MET A 12 0.97 -7.47 -4.57
N ALA A 13 0.52 -6.73 -5.59
CA ALA A 13 -0.58 -7.12 -6.47
C ALA A 13 -0.14 -7.06 -7.95
N THR A 14 -0.62 -8.00 -8.76
CA THR A 14 -0.48 -7.96 -10.21
C THR A 14 -1.59 -7.12 -10.79
N VAL A 15 -1.20 -6.14 -11.60
CA VAL A 15 -2.06 -5.12 -12.20
C VAL A 15 -1.93 -5.21 -13.71
N GLN A 16 -3.05 -5.44 -14.39
CA GLN A 16 -3.07 -5.53 -15.85
C GLN A 16 -2.53 -4.25 -16.49
N GLY A 17 -1.48 -4.37 -17.30
CA GLY A 17 -0.82 -3.24 -17.97
C GLY A 17 0.29 -2.55 -17.17
N TYR A 18 0.43 -2.85 -15.87
CA TYR A 18 1.43 -2.21 -14.99
C TYR A 18 2.38 -3.22 -14.31
N GLY A 19 2.11 -4.53 -14.41
CA GLY A 19 2.94 -5.55 -13.77
C GLY A 19 2.65 -5.68 -12.28
N LYS A 20 3.67 -5.97 -11.46
CA LYS A 20 3.52 -6.09 -10.00
C LYS A 20 3.75 -4.74 -9.33
N LEU A 21 2.77 -4.30 -8.54
CA LEU A 21 2.84 -3.06 -7.78
C LEU A 21 2.73 -3.32 -6.26
N PRO A 22 3.39 -2.50 -5.42
CA PRO A 22 3.23 -2.57 -3.98
C PRO A 22 1.81 -2.19 -3.57
N VAL A 23 1.32 -2.83 -2.50
CA VAL A 23 -0.03 -2.60 -1.96
C VAL A 23 0.09 -1.86 -0.64
N ILE A 24 -0.77 -0.85 -0.44
CA ILE A 24 -0.91 -0.13 0.82
C ILE A 24 -2.35 -0.21 1.32
N HIS A 25 -2.56 -0.08 2.62
CA HIS A 25 -3.89 -0.18 3.23
C HIS A 25 -4.61 1.17 3.30
N ASN A 26 -5.88 1.21 2.86
CA ASN A 26 -6.67 2.44 2.89
C ASN A 26 -6.91 2.98 4.31
N HIS A 27 -7.06 2.13 5.33
CA HIS A 27 -7.23 2.59 6.71
C HIS A 27 -6.00 3.32 7.30
N ARG A 28 -4.84 3.24 6.64
CA ARG A 28 -3.61 3.98 6.98
C ARG A 28 -3.46 5.27 6.18
N MET A 29 -4.40 5.55 5.28
CA MET A 29 -4.38 6.70 4.40
C MET A 29 -5.11 7.88 5.04
N ASN A 30 -4.43 9.03 5.15
CA ASN A 30 -5.08 10.30 5.40
C ASN A 30 -5.39 10.98 4.05
N TRP A 31 -6.64 10.85 3.60
CA TRP A 31 -7.08 11.42 2.32
C TRP A 31 -7.11 12.95 2.27
N ASN A 32 -7.20 13.63 3.42
CA ASN A 32 -7.20 15.09 3.47
C ASN A 32 -5.81 15.68 3.15
N THR A 33 -4.76 15.02 3.65
CA THR A 33 -3.36 15.43 3.42
C THR A 33 -2.68 14.61 2.32
N GLN A 34 -3.40 13.65 1.75
CA GLN A 34 -2.88 12.66 0.82
C GLN A 34 -1.61 11.95 1.33
N THR A 35 -1.56 11.68 2.64
CA THR A 35 -0.41 11.02 3.28
C THR A 35 -0.76 9.58 3.65
N TYR A 36 0.11 8.64 3.29
CA TYR A 36 0.09 7.29 3.81
C TYR A 36 1.11 7.17 4.94
N SER A 37 0.73 6.56 6.06
CA SER A 37 1.66 6.27 7.16
C SER A 37 1.38 4.90 7.76
N ASP A 38 2.39 4.02 7.76
CA ASP A 38 2.31 2.72 8.42
C ASP A 38 3.50 2.53 9.36
N PRO A 39 3.33 2.88 10.65
CA PRO A 39 4.32 2.60 11.67
C PRO A 39 4.21 1.12 12.02
N PHE A 40 5.15 0.30 11.55
CA PHE A 40 5.22 -1.09 11.98
C PHE A 40 5.45 -1.15 13.49
N LYS A 41 4.62 -1.93 14.19
CA LYS A 41 4.70 -2.07 15.66
C LYS A 41 5.97 -2.79 16.10
N ASP A 42 6.38 -3.78 15.32
CA ASP A 42 7.57 -4.58 15.53
C ASP A 42 8.57 -4.31 14.41
N ARG A 43 9.86 -4.56 14.65
CA ARG A 43 10.88 -4.48 13.61
C ARG A 43 10.63 -5.56 12.56
N VAL A 44 10.28 -5.15 11.35
CA VAL A 44 9.96 -6.06 10.23
C VAL A 44 11.04 -6.07 9.14
N VAL A 45 12.06 -5.22 9.27
CA VAL A 45 13.22 -5.19 8.38
C VAL A 45 13.89 -6.58 8.30
N GLY A 46 14.21 -7.03 7.09
CA GLY A 46 14.80 -8.35 6.84
C GLY A 46 13.75 -9.47 6.65
N MET A 47 12.47 -9.17 6.82
CA MET A 47 11.41 -10.07 6.36
C MET A 47 11.30 -9.94 4.84
N LYS A 48 11.50 -11.04 4.11
CA LYS A 48 11.46 -11.06 2.63
C LYS A 48 10.32 -10.26 1.99
N LYS A 49 9.09 -10.39 2.50
CA LYS A 49 7.91 -9.67 1.95
C LYS A 49 7.98 -8.15 2.14
N VAL A 50 8.59 -7.71 3.25
CA VAL A 50 8.78 -6.29 3.59
C VAL A 50 9.88 -5.74 2.72
N ASP A 51 10.99 -6.46 2.58
CA ASP A 51 12.11 -6.06 1.71
C ASP A 51 11.66 -5.96 0.23
N GLU A 52 10.87 -6.92 -0.27
CA GLU A 52 10.28 -6.88 -1.61
C GLU A 52 9.35 -5.67 -1.79
N TRP A 53 8.56 -5.34 -0.76
CA TRP A 53 7.66 -4.20 -0.78
C TRP A 53 8.42 -2.87 -0.76
N HIS A 54 9.47 -2.76 0.07
CA HIS A 54 10.34 -1.59 0.09
C HIS A 54 11.07 -1.39 -1.23
N ALA A 55 11.67 -2.43 -1.78
CA ALA A 55 12.37 -2.35 -3.06
C ALA A 55 11.45 -1.87 -4.20
N ALA A 56 10.19 -2.32 -4.22
CA ALA A 56 9.21 -1.85 -5.19
C ALA A 56 8.79 -0.39 -4.95
N LEU A 57 8.72 0.04 -3.69
CA LEU A 57 8.41 1.42 -3.33
C LEU A 57 9.57 2.41 -3.54
N GLU A 58 10.81 1.92 -3.51
CA GLU A 58 11.99 2.74 -3.74
C GLU A 58 12.26 2.97 -5.23
N THR A 59 11.95 1.97 -6.06
CA THR A 59 12.22 2.00 -7.51
C THR A 59 11.04 2.44 -8.36
N GLY A 60 9.83 2.46 -7.80
CA GLY A 60 8.59 2.78 -8.51
C GLY A 60 8.01 4.16 -8.18
N ASP A 61 6.96 4.52 -8.91
CA ASP A 61 6.12 5.69 -8.64
C ASP A 61 4.63 5.33 -8.54
N LEU A 62 4.26 4.05 -8.75
CA LEU A 62 2.90 3.54 -8.68
C LEU A 62 2.70 2.52 -7.56
N LEU A 63 1.52 2.57 -6.94
CA LEU A 63 1.09 1.61 -5.91
C LEU A 63 -0.40 1.32 -6.02
N VAL A 64 -0.84 0.27 -5.34
CA VAL A 64 -2.25 -0.11 -5.22
C VAL A 64 -2.75 0.21 -3.83
N VAL A 65 -3.92 0.83 -3.73
CA VAL A 65 -4.60 1.01 -2.45
C VAL A 65 -5.62 -0.11 -2.26
N GLN A 66 -5.46 -0.89 -1.20
CA GLN A 66 -6.38 -1.95 -0.79
C GLN A 66 -7.51 -1.38 0.07
N ARG A 67 -8.75 -1.79 -0.21
CA ARG A 67 -9.89 -1.60 0.69
C ARG A 67 -10.02 -2.82 1.59
N GLY A 68 -10.13 -2.56 2.89
CA GLY A 68 -10.35 -3.56 3.92
C GLY A 68 -11.82 -3.77 4.26
N VAL A 69 -12.10 -4.87 4.94
CA VAL A 69 -13.40 -5.18 5.55
C VAL A 69 -13.65 -4.21 6.70
N LYS A 70 -14.88 -3.70 6.83
CA LYS A 70 -15.28 -2.88 7.97
C LYS A 70 -15.72 -3.76 9.13
N ASP A 71 -15.21 -3.48 10.33
CA ASP A 71 -15.69 -4.10 11.55
C ASP A 71 -17.07 -3.56 11.99
N ALA A 72 -17.60 -4.09 13.08
CA ALA A 72 -18.91 -3.70 13.62
C ALA A 72 -18.99 -2.22 14.04
N THR A 73 -17.86 -1.56 14.25
CA THR A 73 -17.76 -0.13 14.59
C THR A 73 -17.61 0.77 13.35
N GLY A 74 -17.54 0.17 12.16
CA GLY A 74 -17.37 0.86 10.89
C GLY A 74 -15.91 1.17 10.54
N ASN A 75 -14.94 0.72 11.36
CA ASN A 75 -13.53 0.90 11.12
C ASN A 75 -13.02 -0.15 10.13
N GLU A 76 -12.18 0.27 9.20
CA GLU A 76 -11.61 -0.63 8.20
C GLU A 76 -10.43 -1.42 8.78
N THR A 77 -10.43 -2.72 8.55
CA THR A 77 -9.42 -3.68 9.03
C THR A 77 -8.32 -3.93 7.98
N THR A 78 -7.37 -4.80 8.31
CA THR A 78 -6.34 -5.27 7.36
C THR A 78 -6.85 -6.37 6.42
N GLU A 79 -7.98 -7.01 6.75
CA GLU A 79 -8.59 -8.04 5.90
C GLU A 79 -9.10 -7.42 4.60
N ARG A 80 -8.78 -8.02 3.46
CA ARG A 80 -9.06 -7.45 2.13
C ARG A 80 -10.52 -7.65 1.71
N ASP A 81 -11.22 -6.54 1.43
CA ASP A 81 -12.52 -6.48 0.76
C ASP A 81 -12.42 -6.08 -0.73
N GLY A 82 -11.25 -5.61 -1.16
CA GLY A 82 -10.99 -5.32 -2.56
C GLY A 82 -9.86 -4.32 -2.78
N TYR A 83 -9.83 -3.72 -3.95
CA TYR A 83 -8.88 -2.67 -4.29
C TYR A 83 -9.64 -1.40 -4.65
N ILE A 84 -9.11 -0.26 -4.18
CA ILE A 84 -9.61 1.06 -4.56
C ILE A 84 -9.08 1.41 -5.95
N GLY A 85 -7.81 1.14 -6.23
CA GLY A 85 -7.22 1.42 -7.53
C GLY A 85 -5.72 1.59 -7.48
N VAL A 86 -5.17 2.09 -8.58
CA VAL A 86 -3.74 2.41 -8.73
C VAL A 86 -3.54 3.91 -8.54
N PHE A 87 -2.50 4.27 -7.79
CA PHE A 87 -2.18 5.64 -7.44
C PHE A 87 -0.69 5.91 -7.67
N ARG A 88 -0.37 7.17 -7.95
CA ARG A 88 1.00 7.67 -8.01
C ARG A 88 1.43 8.24 -6.66
N TYR A 89 2.71 8.13 -6.33
CA TYR A 89 3.34 8.71 -5.14
C TYR A 89 4.74 9.26 -5.47
N THR A 90 5.31 10.07 -4.58
CA THR A 90 6.60 10.77 -4.81
C THR A 90 7.81 10.11 -4.13
N GLY A 91 7.71 8.84 -3.75
CA GLY A 91 8.72 8.15 -2.94
C GLY A 91 8.56 8.34 -1.41
N TYR A 92 9.59 7.92 -0.67
CA TYR A 92 9.62 8.01 0.80
C TYR A 92 9.78 9.44 1.30
N ARG A 93 8.87 9.86 2.18
CA ARG A 93 9.08 11.05 3.02
C ARG A 93 9.85 10.71 4.30
N ARG A 94 9.59 9.51 4.84
CA ARG A 94 10.25 9.00 6.04
C ARG A 94 10.27 7.48 6.01
N ILE A 95 11.36 6.92 6.56
CA ILE A 95 11.46 5.51 6.97
C ILE A 95 11.93 5.51 8.43
N ASP A 96 11.32 4.71 9.29
CA ASP A 96 11.75 4.53 10.68
C ASP A 96 12.60 3.26 10.87
N GLU A 97 13.18 3.08 12.07
CA GLU A 97 14.07 1.96 12.40
C GLU A 97 13.41 0.58 12.35
N ASN A 98 12.07 0.53 12.42
CA ASN A 98 11.29 -0.70 12.32
C ASN A 98 10.92 -1.03 10.86
N GLY A 99 11.25 -0.13 9.93
CA GLY A 99 10.88 -0.20 8.52
C GLY A 99 9.55 0.48 8.21
N GLY A 100 8.93 1.17 9.18
CA GLY A 100 7.69 1.91 8.96
C GLY A 100 7.93 3.07 8.01
N ILE A 101 6.91 3.44 7.22
CA ILE A 101 7.07 4.41 6.13
C ILE A 101 6.03 5.53 6.16
N GLU A 102 6.40 6.66 5.57
CA GLU A 102 5.49 7.71 5.15
C GLU A 102 5.65 8.01 3.65
N LEU A 103 4.53 8.08 2.93
CA LEU A 103 4.48 8.41 1.50
C LEU A 103 3.51 9.58 1.25
N LEU A 104 3.81 10.40 0.24
CA LEU A 104 2.85 11.35 -0.33
C LEU A 104 2.21 10.75 -1.58
N ILE A 105 0.90 10.57 -1.56
CA ILE A 105 0.09 10.11 -2.70
C ILE A 105 -0.33 11.35 -3.50
N THR A 106 -0.19 11.35 -4.82
CA THR A 106 -0.42 12.55 -5.63
C THR A 106 -1.60 12.43 -6.58
N GLU A 107 -1.86 11.24 -7.11
CA GLU A 107 -2.83 11.07 -8.19
C GLU A 107 -3.43 9.67 -8.17
N ARG A 108 -4.71 9.57 -8.53
CA ARG A 108 -5.35 8.28 -8.84
C ARG A 108 -5.32 8.05 -10.34
N ILE A 109 -4.62 7.01 -10.76
CA ILE A 109 -4.45 6.65 -12.18
C ILE A 109 -5.67 5.86 -12.69
N SER A 110 -6.25 4.99 -11.86
CA SER A 110 -7.37 4.15 -12.28
C SER A 110 -8.28 3.72 -11.14
N ARG A 111 -9.48 3.25 -11.52
CA ARG A 111 -10.42 2.53 -10.65
C ARG A 111 -10.43 1.04 -10.95
#